data_AF-A0A413I2C4-F1
#
_entry.id   AF-A0A413I2C4-F1
#
_cell.length_a   1.000
_cell.length_b   1.000
_cell.length_c   1.000
_cell.angle_alpha   90.00
_cell.angle_beta   90.00
_cell.angle_gamma   90.00
#
_symmetry.space_group_name_H-M   'P 1'
#
loop_
_entity.id
_entity.type
_entity.pdbx_description
1 polymer ?
#
loop_
_entity_poly.entity_id
_entity_poly.type
_entity_poly.pdbx_seq_one_letter_code
_entity_poly.pdbx_strand_id
1 'polypeptide(L)'
;MKASISVICYKYKTLSNGESPLMLRIHKDGKRKLVSIGLSIHPQLWDFTKNEPKPKCPNKDLINKIILDKKAEYQKEILELNAEQKDYTASSLVENKKAKYEPKTVIDFYKELIQNFKDAGKTGNKSIYTNSLNSLKAFTHNKLNILFSDIDVDWLKRYEKWQRSNKNKETTISLQFRTLRSAYNKAIEAKATSAKSYPFKAFNINRFNTKTRKRSLSKEEIMRIITTETVNATYIRQLTRDIFKFSYLCAGIPFVDIANLTMENINRQN
;
A
#
# COMPACT_ATOMS: atom_id res chain seq x y z
N MET A 1 -1.49 -29.03 -22.00
CA MET A 1 -2.19 -30.02 -21.12
C MET A 1 -2.59 -29.36 -19.81
N LYS A 2 -3.56 -29.90 -19.05
CA LYS A 2 -3.90 -29.38 -17.70
C LYS A 2 -2.71 -29.59 -16.75
N ALA A 3 -2.33 -28.53 -16.03
CA ALA A 3 -1.29 -28.62 -15.00
C ALA A 3 -1.80 -29.45 -13.81
N SER A 4 -0.95 -30.31 -13.24
CA SER A 4 -1.27 -31.08 -12.04
C SER A 4 -0.43 -30.64 -10.84
N ILE A 5 -1.07 -30.61 -9.67
CA ILE A 5 -0.47 -30.22 -8.39
C ILE A 5 -0.62 -31.37 -7.40
N SER A 6 0.49 -31.79 -6.80
CA SER A 6 0.51 -32.74 -5.67
C SER A 6 1.50 -32.27 -4.60
N VAL A 7 1.38 -32.77 -3.37
CA VAL A 7 2.42 -32.58 -2.35
C VAL A 7 3.04 -33.95 -2.10
N ILE A 8 4.37 -33.99 -2.03
CA ILE A 8 5.14 -35.21 -1.79
C ILE A 8 6.14 -34.99 -0.67
N CYS A 9 6.45 -36.04 0.09
CA CYS A 9 7.61 -36.06 0.96
C CYS A 9 8.87 -36.36 0.14
N TYR A 10 9.85 -35.45 0.17
CA TYR A 10 11.02 -35.50 -0.72
C TYR A 10 12.14 -36.35 -0.13
N LYS A 11 12.18 -37.62 -0.53
CA LYS A 11 13.10 -38.65 -0.02
C LYS A 11 14.59 -38.36 -0.26
N TYR A 12 14.93 -37.53 -1.24
CA TYR A 12 16.31 -37.26 -1.62
C TYR A 12 16.97 -36.12 -0.81
N LYS A 13 16.27 -35.59 0.20
CA LYS A 13 16.81 -34.62 1.13
C LYS A 13 16.31 -34.94 2.54
N THR A 14 17.25 -35.12 3.45
CA THR A 14 16.99 -35.25 4.88
C THR A 14 17.64 -34.07 5.58
N LEU A 15 16.91 -33.43 6.47
CA LEU A 15 17.39 -32.32 7.29
C LEU A 15 18.20 -32.87 8.47
N SER A 16 18.94 -32.00 9.17
CA SER A 16 19.74 -32.38 10.34
C SER A 16 18.93 -33.02 11.47
N ASN A 17 17.63 -32.73 11.54
CA ASN A 17 16.68 -33.31 12.50
C ASN A 17 16.08 -34.65 12.06
N GLY A 18 16.53 -35.24 10.94
CA GLY A 18 16.03 -36.51 10.41
C GLY A 18 14.73 -36.42 9.61
N GLU A 19 14.15 -35.22 9.47
CA GLU A 19 12.93 -35.02 8.68
C GLU A 19 13.22 -34.79 7.19
N SER A 20 12.26 -35.14 6.35
CA SER A 20 12.29 -34.82 4.92
C SER A 20 11.33 -33.69 4.60
N PRO A 21 11.71 -32.73 3.73
CA PRO A 21 10.84 -31.61 3.40
C PRO A 21 9.64 -32.08 2.57
N LEU A 22 8.50 -31.47 2.83
CA LEU A 22 7.31 -31.58 2.00
C LEU A 22 7.45 -30.61 0.82
N MET A 23 7.27 -31.13 -0.38
CA MET A 23 7.43 -30.40 -1.62
C MET A 23 6.13 -30.42 -2.41
N LEU A 24 5.65 -29.24 -2.79
CA LEU A 24 4.64 -29.07 -3.81
C LEU A 24 5.26 -29.42 -5.17
N ARG A 25 4.70 -30.42 -5.83
CA ARG A 25 5.07 -30.88 -7.16
C ARG A 25 4.07 -30.34 -8.17
N ILE A 26 4.58 -29.50 -9.07
CA ILE A 26 3.85 -28.92 -10.20
C ILE A 26 4.34 -29.62 -11.46
N HIS A 27 3.42 -30.17 -12.24
CA HIS A 27 3.71 -30.82 -13.51
C HIS A 27 2.88 -30.18 -14.63
N LYS A 28 3.53 -29.69 -15.67
CA LYS A 28 2.88 -29.16 -16.87
C LYS A 28 3.76 -29.45 -18.08
N ASP A 29 3.14 -29.97 -19.15
CA ASP A 29 3.76 -30.25 -20.46
C ASP A 29 5.11 -31.02 -20.33
N GLY A 30 5.08 -32.13 -19.58
CA GLY A 30 6.24 -33.01 -19.37
C GLY A 30 7.33 -32.45 -18.45
N LYS A 31 7.21 -31.20 -17.99
CA LYS A 31 8.18 -30.56 -17.10
C LYS A 31 7.66 -30.52 -15.67
N ARG A 32 8.52 -30.95 -14.72
CA ARG A 32 8.25 -30.94 -13.28
C ARG A 32 9.03 -29.84 -12.58
N LYS A 33 8.36 -29.11 -11.68
CA LYS A 33 8.99 -28.23 -10.70
C LYS A 33 8.59 -28.63 -9.28
N LEU A 34 9.54 -28.55 -8.35
CA LEU A 34 9.32 -28.80 -6.93
C LEU A 34 9.51 -27.50 -6.15
N VAL A 35 8.58 -27.19 -5.24
CA VAL A 35 8.65 -26.03 -4.34
C VAL A 35 8.45 -26.51 -2.92
N SER A 36 9.33 -26.11 -2.01
CA SER A 36 9.13 -26.40 -0.58
C SER A 36 7.88 -25.70 -0.07
N ILE A 37 7.04 -26.41 0.69
CA ILE A 37 5.89 -25.79 1.38
C ILE A 37 6.27 -25.23 2.77
N GLY A 38 7.56 -25.27 3.13
CA GLY A 38 8.04 -24.77 4.43
C GLY A 38 7.80 -25.72 5.60
N LEU A 39 7.42 -26.97 5.32
CA LEU A 39 7.24 -28.03 6.31
C LEU A 39 8.16 -29.20 6.00
N SER A 40 8.51 -29.93 7.04
CA SER A 40 9.19 -31.22 6.98
C SER A 40 8.46 -32.23 7.85
N ILE A 41 8.64 -33.50 7.53
CA ILE A 41 8.04 -34.60 8.29
C ILE A 41 9.02 -35.78 8.31
N HIS A 42 9.05 -36.52 9.42
CA HIS A 42 9.78 -37.77 9.46
C HIS A 42 9.21 -38.75 8.41
N PRO A 43 10.03 -39.35 7.52
CA PRO A 43 9.54 -40.24 6.46
C PRO A 43 8.65 -41.39 6.94
N GLN A 44 8.90 -41.88 8.17
CA GLN A 44 8.09 -42.94 8.79
C GLN A 44 6.65 -42.53 9.07
N LEU A 45 6.38 -41.23 9.24
CA LEU A 45 5.06 -40.66 9.51
C LEU A 45 4.32 -40.23 8.24
N TRP A 46 4.91 -40.41 7.06
CA TRP A 46 4.30 -40.10 5.77
C TRP A 46 3.88 -41.38 5.02
N ASP A 47 2.68 -41.40 4.48
CA ASP A 47 2.21 -42.44 3.56
C ASP A 47 2.63 -42.07 2.13
N PHE A 48 3.61 -42.79 1.58
CA PHE A 48 4.12 -42.52 0.24
C PHE A 48 3.21 -42.98 -0.89
N THR A 49 2.29 -43.90 -0.61
CA THR A 49 1.31 -44.37 -1.59
C THR A 49 0.21 -43.34 -1.74
N LYS A 50 -0.32 -42.86 -0.61
CA LYS A 50 -1.41 -41.87 -0.58
C LYS A 50 -0.92 -40.42 -0.67
N ASN A 51 0.36 -40.17 -0.42
CA ASN A 51 0.95 -38.83 -0.30
C ASN A 51 0.26 -37.96 0.76
N GLU A 52 0.09 -38.52 1.94
CA GLU A 52 -0.52 -37.85 3.10
C GLU A 52 0.17 -38.25 4.42
N PRO A 53 0.02 -37.48 5.50
CA PRO A 53 0.49 -37.88 6.82
C PRO A 53 -0.29 -39.11 7.32
N LYS A 54 0.43 -40.09 7.88
CA LYS A 54 -0.16 -41.30 8.49
C LYS A 54 -1.05 -40.93 9.68
N PRO A 55 -1.98 -41.81 10.09
CA PRO A 55 -2.86 -41.57 11.24
C PRO A 55 -2.15 -41.20 12.54
N LYS A 56 -0.95 -41.74 12.79
CA LYS A 56 -0.14 -41.47 13.99
C LYS A 56 0.75 -40.23 13.89
N CYS A 57 0.62 -39.44 12.81
CA CYS A 57 1.41 -38.22 12.64
C CYS A 57 0.98 -37.14 13.65
N PRO A 58 1.90 -36.56 14.44
CA PRO A 58 1.61 -35.37 15.24
C PRO A 58 1.12 -34.22 14.35
N ASN A 59 0.19 -33.42 14.86
CA ASN A 59 -0.36 -32.25 14.15
C ASN A 59 -0.92 -32.56 12.74
N LYS A 60 -1.38 -33.80 12.50
CA LYS A 60 -1.89 -34.27 11.20
C LYS A 60 -2.87 -33.28 10.56
N ASP A 61 -3.85 -32.80 11.32
CA ASP A 61 -4.89 -31.90 10.80
C ASP A 61 -4.32 -30.54 10.39
N LEU A 62 -3.38 -30.00 11.17
CA LEU A 62 -2.70 -28.75 10.84
C LEU A 62 -1.82 -28.91 9.58
N ILE A 63 -1.07 -30.02 9.48
CA ILE A 63 -0.25 -30.34 8.30
C ILE A 63 -1.15 -30.47 7.07
N ASN A 64 -2.26 -31.21 7.18
CA ASN A 64 -3.23 -31.36 6.10
C ASN A 64 -3.85 -30.02 5.68
N LYS A 65 -4.19 -29.16 6.64
CA LYS A 65 -4.68 -27.81 6.37
C LYS A 65 -3.65 -26.98 5.59
N ILE A 66 -2.38 -26.98 6.01
CA ILE A 66 -1.31 -26.25 5.32
C ILE A 66 -1.09 -26.82 3.90
N ILE A 67 -1.13 -28.15 3.73
CA ILE A 67 -1.07 -28.81 2.42
C ILE A 67 -2.22 -28.36 1.53
N LEU A 68 -3.44 -28.35 2.07
CA LEU A 68 -4.65 -27.96 1.34
C LEU A 68 -4.58 -26.48 0.94
N ASP A 69 -4.23 -25.60 1.87
CA ASP A 69 -4.08 -24.16 1.64
C ASP A 69 -3.05 -23.90 0.53
N LYS A 70 -1.89 -24.59 0.57
CA LYS A 70 -0.89 -24.45 -0.49
C LYS A 70 -1.32 -25.03 -1.83
N LYS A 71 -2.05 -26.15 -1.87
CA LYS A 71 -2.62 -26.66 -3.12
C LYS A 71 -3.62 -25.66 -3.71
N ALA A 72 -4.55 -25.17 -2.89
CA ALA A 72 -5.58 -24.21 -3.30
C ALA A 72 -4.97 -22.90 -3.81
N GLU A 73 -3.91 -22.40 -3.16
CA GLU A 73 -3.21 -21.18 -3.56
C GLU A 73 -2.63 -21.28 -4.98
N TYR A 74 -2.00 -22.41 -5.35
CA TYR A 74 -1.46 -22.60 -6.70
C TYR A 74 -2.54 -22.99 -7.72
N GLN A 75 -3.60 -23.69 -7.29
CA GLN A 75 -4.74 -23.98 -8.15
C GLN A 75 -5.46 -22.70 -8.57
N LYS A 76 -5.64 -21.75 -7.63
CA LYS A 76 -6.25 -20.44 -7.92
C LYS A 76 -5.47 -19.68 -8.98
N GLU A 77 -4.15 -19.58 -8.85
CA GLU A 77 -3.29 -18.89 -9.83
C GLU A 77 -3.34 -19.56 -11.21
N ILE A 78 -3.35 -20.90 -11.25
CA ILE A 78 -3.54 -21.63 -12.51
C ILE A 78 -4.89 -21.28 -13.15
N LEU A 79 -5.96 -21.19 -12.37
CA LEU A 79 -7.28 -20.80 -12.88
C LEU A 79 -7.27 -19.37 -13.44
N GLU A 80 -6.65 -18.42 -12.73
CA GLU A 80 -6.51 -17.03 -13.17
C GLU A 80 -5.73 -16.93 -14.49
N LEU A 81 -4.57 -17.59 -14.59
CA LEU A 81 -3.77 -17.59 -15.83
C LEU A 81 -4.52 -18.22 -17.01
N ASN A 82 -5.28 -19.29 -16.76
CA ASN A 82 -6.12 -19.91 -17.80
C ASN A 82 -7.28 -18.99 -18.22
N ALA A 83 -7.91 -18.30 -17.27
CA ALA A 83 -9.00 -17.35 -17.56
C ALA A 83 -8.50 -16.16 -18.39
N GLU A 84 -7.27 -15.70 -18.14
CA GLU A 84 -6.60 -14.64 -18.90
C GLU A 84 -5.95 -15.12 -20.21
N GLN A 85 -6.09 -16.40 -20.57
CA GLN A 85 -5.43 -17.03 -21.73
C GLN A 85 -3.90 -16.81 -21.77
N LYS A 86 -3.27 -16.68 -20.61
CA LYS A 86 -1.82 -16.49 -20.50
C LYS A 86 -1.11 -17.83 -20.47
N ASP A 87 -0.12 -17.99 -21.34
CA ASP A 87 0.78 -19.14 -21.28
C ASP A 87 1.65 -19.12 -20.03
N TYR A 88 1.87 -20.31 -19.46
CA TYR A 88 2.68 -20.48 -18.26
C TYR A 88 3.37 -21.84 -18.26
N THR A 89 4.47 -21.96 -17.54
CA THR A 89 5.19 -23.22 -17.31
C THR A 89 5.20 -23.56 -15.83
N ALA A 90 5.57 -24.80 -15.49
CA ALA A 90 5.81 -25.16 -14.09
C ALA A 90 6.91 -24.30 -13.44
N SER A 91 7.86 -23.75 -14.21
CA SER A 91 8.88 -22.83 -13.70
C SER A 91 8.33 -21.42 -13.52
N SER A 92 7.58 -20.88 -14.51
CA SER A 92 7.05 -19.51 -14.41
C SER A 92 5.99 -19.35 -13.31
N LEU A 93 5.19 -20.39 -13.03
CA LEU A 93 4.31 -20.44 -11.85
C LEU A 93 5.07 -20.27 -10.52
N VAL A 94 6.30 -20.79 -10.46
CA VAL A 94 7.14 -20.69 -9.25
C VAL A 94 7.92 -19.39 -9.23
N GLU A 95 8.37 -18.92 -10.40
CA GLU A 95 9.16 -17.70 -10.56
C GLU A 95 8.32 -16.43 -10.41
N ASN A 96 7.06 -16.43 -10.88
CA ASN A 96 6.10 -15.35 -10.62
C ASN A 96 5.82 -15.18 -9.11
N LYS A 97 5.88 -16.25 -8.32
CA LYS A 97 5.86 -16.16 -6.85
C LYS A 97 7.20 -15.78 -6.21
N LYS A 98 8.32 -16.01 -6.90
CA LYS A 98 9.62 -15.45 -6.52
C LYS A 98 9.75 -13.96 -6.86
N ALA A 99 8.73 -13.29 -7.40
CA ALA A 99 8.57 -11.85 -7.24
C ALA A 99 8.35 -11.58 -5.74
N LYS A 100 9.49 -11.52 -5.06
CA LYS A 100 9.74 -11.81 -3.64
C LYS A 100 8.98 -10.85 -2.73
N TYR A 101 8.52 -11.38 -1.61
CA TYR A 101 8.47 -10.58 -0.39
C TYR A 101 9.87 -10.00 -0.18
N GLU A 102 10.04 -8.72 -0.49
CA GLU A 102 11.28 -7.99 -0.34
C GLU A 102 11.04 -6.98 0.78
N PRO A 103 11.30 -7.36 2.04
CA PRO A 103 11.04 -6.47 3.16
C PRO A 103 11.88 -5.21 2.99
N LYS A 104 11.21 -4.07 2.88
CA LYS A 104 11.84 -2.76 2.84
C LYS A 104 11.61 -2.03 4.15
N THR A 105 12.59 -1.25 4.52
CA THR A 105 12.47 -0.34 5.66
C THR A 105 11.46 0.75 5.32
N VAL A 106 10.80 1.30 6.33
CA VAL A 106 9.85 2.40 6.16
C VAL A 106 10.53 3.59 5.50
N ILE A 107 11.75 3.92 5.92
CA ILE A 107 12.52 5.04 5.35
C ILE A 107 12.80 4.85 3.86
N ASP A 108 13.23 3.67 3.42
CA ASP A 108 13.60 3.45 2.01
C ASP A 108 12.36 3.37 1.12
N PHE A 109 11.29 2.73 1.60
CA PHE A 109 10.03 2.71 0.87
C PHE A 109 9.43 4.11 0.70
N TYR A 110 9.52 4.98 1.71
CA TYR A 110 9.11 6.38 1.57
C TYR A 110 9.95 7.14 0.54
N LYS A 111 11.27 6.94 0.50
CA LYS A 111 12.13 7.57 -0.51
C LYS A 111 11.73 7.14 -1.92
N GLU A 112 11.46 5.85 -2.14
CA GLU A 112 10.97 5.33 -3.41
C GLU A 112 9.64 5.97 -3.81
N LEU A 113 8.67 6.04 -2.90
CA LEU A 113 7.39 6.71 -3.18
C LEU A 113 7.56 8.18 -3.53
N ILE A 114 8.42 8.91 -2.82
CA ILE A 114 8.70 10.32 -3.07
C ILE A 114 9.33 10.50 -4.46
N GLN A 115 10.29 9.64 -4.81
CA GLN A 115 10.94 9.65 -6.12
C GLN A 115 9.93 9.35 -7.23
N ASN A 116 9.09 8.32 -7.07
CA ASN A 116 8.03 7.98 -8.02
C ASN A 116 7.04 9.13 -8.21
N PHE A 117 6.66 9.85 -7.15
CA PHE A 117 5.80 11.04 -7.29
C PHE A 117 6.50 12.21 -7.97
N LYS A 118 7.81 12.38 -7.78
CA LYS A 118 8.60 13.38 -8.48
C LYS A 118 8.65 13.09 -9.98
N ASP A 119 8.94 11.85 -10.35
CA ASP A 119 9.07 11.43 -11.75
C ASP A 119 7.73 11.48 -12.49
N ALA A 120 6.62 11.22 -11.77
CA ALA A 120 5.27 11.37 -12.30
C ALA A 120 4.73 12.82 -12.28
N GLY A 121 5.53 13.82 -11.93
CA GLY A 121 5.10 15.22 -11.84
C GLY A 121 4.07 15.54 -10.74
N LYS A 122 3.84 14.60 -9.80
CA LYS A 122 2.84 14.72 -8.72
C LYS A 122 3.40 15.50 -7.52
N THR A 123 3.69 16.78 -7.73
CA THR A 123 4.34 17.67 -6.73
C THR A 123 3.60 17.74 -5.40
N GLY A 124 2.26 17.75 -5.40
CA GLY A 124 1.46 17.74 -4.17
C GLY A 124 1.71 16.48 -3.33
N ASN A 125 1.65 15.30 -3.95
CA ASN A 125 1.92 14.04 -3.26
C ASN A 125 3.36 13.95 -2.76
N LYS A 126 4.33 14.35 -3.59
CA LYS A 126 5.74 14.43 -3.19
C LYS A 126 5.89 15.23 -1.88
N SER A 127 5.29 16.42 -1.81
CA SER A 127 5.34 17.28 -0.62
C SER A 127 4.72 16.62 0.62
N ILE A 128 3.52 16.04 0.48
CA ILE A 128 2.83 15.35 1.58
C ILE A 128 3.66 14.18 2.12
N TYR A 129 4.20 13.33 1.26
CA TYR A 129 5.00 12.17 1.68
C TYR A 129 6.36 12.59 2.25
N THR A 130 6.98 13.65 1.74
CA THR A 130 8.22 14.21 2.29
C THR A 130 8.00 14.73 3.71
N ASN A 131 6.93 15.51 3.92
CA ASN A 131 6.57 16.02 5.24
C ASN A 131 6.25 14.88 6.22
N SER A 132 5.60 13.83 5.75
CA SER A 132 5.33 12.64 6.57
C SER A 132 6.61 11.90 6.95
N LEU A 133 7.52 11.68 6.01
CA LEU A 133 8.82 11.06 6.29
C LEU A 133 9.62 11.86 7.33
N ASN A 134 9.67 13.19 7.19
CA ASN A 134 10.39 14.06 8.13
C ASN A 134 9.77 14.00 9.53
N SER A 135 8.44 13.98 9.63
CA SER A 135 7.76 13.83 10.90
C SER A 135 8.05 12.49 11.58
N LEU A 136 8.06 11.39 10.81
CA LEU A 136 8.40 10.06 11.33
C LEU A 136 9.86 9.98 11.78
N LYS A 137 10.79 10.60 11.05
CA LYS A 137 12.19 10.72 11.45
C LYS A 137 12.35 11.51 12.75
N ALA A 138 11.65 12.63 12.88
CA ALA A 138 11.70 13.45 14.10
C ALA A 138 11.16 12.66 15.31
N PHE A 139 10.05 11.95 15.15
CA PHE A 139 9.49 11.07 16.20
C PHE A 139 10.45 9.95 16.62
N THR A 140 11.13 9.34 15.65
CA THR A 140 12.03 8.21 15.91
C THR A 140 13.46 8.65 16.25
N HIS A 141 13.73 9.94 16.40
CA HIS A 141 15.09 10.48 16.58
C HIS A 141 16.06 9.96 15.49
N ASN A 142 15.61 9.98 14.23
CA ASN A 142 16.27 9.43 13.04
C ASN A 142 16.48 7.90 13.02
N LYS A 143 15.92 7.16 13.99
CA LYS A 143 15.95 5.69 14.03
C LYS A 143 14.75 5.06 13.29
N LEU A 144 14.46 5.54 12.08
CA LEU A 144 13.36 5.05 11.23
C LEU A 144 13.79 3.86 10.33
N ASN A 145 14.94 3.25 10.60
CA ASN A 145 15.41 2.04 9.93
C ASN A 145 14.68 0.79 10.47
N ILE A 146 13.35 0.81 10.41
CA ILE A 146 12.45 -0.25 10.90
C ILE A 146 11.61 -0.77 9.73
N LEU A 147 11.07 -1.98 9.86
CA LEU A 147 10.12 -2.53 8.89
C LEU A 147 8.70 -2.02 9.18
N PHE A 148 7.82 -2.08 8.19
CA PHE A 148 6.39 -1.81 8.40
C PHE A 148 5.75 -2.77 9.40
N SER A 149 6.27 -4.01 9.51
CA SER A 149 5.80 -4.99 10.50
C SER A 149 6.05 -4.57 11.95
N ASP A 150 7.00 -3.65 12.18
CA ASP A 150 7.35 -3.15 13.51
C ASP A 150 6.44 -1.97 13.93
N ILE A 151 5.59 -1.50 13.02
CA ILE A 151 4.56 -0.50 13.29
C ILE A 151 3.28 -1.21 13.70
N ASP A 152 3.12 -1.41 15.00
CA ASP A 152 1.91 -1.92 15.62
C ASP A 152 0.99 -0.79 16.13
N VAL A 153 -0.13 -1.16 16.76
CA VAL A 153 -1.10 -0.21 17.32
C VAL A 153 -0.48 0.66 18.41
N ASP A 154 0.41 0.11 19.23
CA ASP A 154 1.02 0.86 20.33
C ASP A 154 2.10 1.81 19.84
N TRP A 155 2.82 1.46 18.78
CA TRP A 155 3.69 2.35 18.04
C TRP A 155 2.90 3.56 17.51
N LEU A 156 1.73 3.32 16.90
CA LEU A 156 0.86 4.39 16.42
C LEU A 156 0.35 5.29 17.56
N LYS A 157 0.00 4.72 18.73
CA LYS A 157 -0.38 5.51 19.92
C LYS A 157 0.77 6.37 20.43
N ARG A 158 2.01 5.85 20.46
CA ARG A 158 3.20 6.62 20.84
C ARG A 158 3.44 7.78 19.87
N TYR A 159 3.30 7.52 18.57
CA TYR A 159 3.42 8.56 17.55
C TYR A 159 2.34 9.63 17.70
N GLU A 160 1.09 9.25 17.97
CA GLU A 160 0.02 10.21 18.27
C GLU A 160 0.35 11.07 19.50
N LYS A 161 0.78 10.45 20.61
CA LYS A 161 1.15 11.18 21.82
C LYS A 161 2.24 12.21 21.55
N TRP A 162 3.25 11.83 20.76
CA TRP A 162 4.31 12.73 20.31
C TRP A 162 3.79 13.86 19.40
N GLN A 163 2.86 13.59 18.49
CA GLN A 163 2.24 14.63 17.67
C GLN A 163 1.52 15.68 18.55
N ARG A 164 0.77 15.21 19.56
CA ARG A 164 0.05 16.06 20.50
C ARG A 164 0.99 16.87 21.39
N SER A 165 2.10 16.29 21.85
CA SER A 165 3.10 17.04 22.66
C SER A 165 3.78 18.15 21.86
N ASN A 166 3.92 17.97 20.53
CA ASN A 166 4.39 19.02 19.63
C ASN A 166 3.30 20.05 19.24
N LYS A 167 2.14 20.02 19.91
CA LYS A 167 1.02 20.95 19.70
C LYS A 167 0.46 20.93 18.26
N ASN A 168 0.62 19.82 17.54
CA ASN A 168 0.04 19.68 16.21
C ASN A 168 -1.49 19.61 16.28
N LYS A 169 -2.14 20.33 15.37
CA LYS A 169 -3.61 20.32 15.25
C LYS A 169 -4.10 18.98 14.71
N GLU A 170 -5.32 18.61 15.07
CA GLU A 170 -5.99 17.39 14.60
C GLU A 170 -5.94 17.21 13.06
N THR A 171 -6.04 18.31 12.30
CA THR A 171 -5.91 18.27 10.83
C THR A 171 -4.54 17.77 10.37
N THR A 172 -3.48 18.22 11.03
CA THR A 172 -2.10 17.78 10.78
C THR A 172 -1.94 16.33 11.19
N ILE A 173 -2.42 15.96 12.38
CA ILE A 173 -2.37 14.58 12.89
C ILE A 173 -3.10 13.63 11.92
N SER A 174 -4.31 13.99 11.49
CA SER A 174 -5.08 13.26 10.48
C SER A 174 -4.32 13.08 9.18
N LEU A 175 -3.67 14.14 8.67
CA LEU A 175 -2.85 14.06 7.44
C LEU A 175 -1.67 13.10 7.61
N GLN A 176 -0.97 13.16 8.75
CA GLN A 176 0.17 12.28 9.03
C GLN A 176 -0.25 10.80 9.07
N PHE A 177 -1.31 10.46 9.81
CA PHE A 177 -1.80 9.08 9.89
C PHE A 177 -2.41 8.57 8.58
N ARG A 178 -3.12 9.41 7.81
CA ARG A 178 -3.62 9.04 6.48
C ARG A 178 -2.48 8.75 5.51
N THR A 179 -1.41 9.54 5.57
CA THR A 179 -0.23 9.36 4.72
C THR A 179 0.52 8.09 5.09
N LEU A 180 0.75 7.83 6.39
CA LEU A 180 1.37 6.59 6.86
C LEU A 180 0.54 5.35 6.50
N ARG A 181 -0.79 5.42 6.67
CA ARG A 181 -1.69 4.33 6.25
C ARG A 181 -1.59 4.06 4.75
N SER A 182 -1.55 5.11 3.94
CA SER A 182 -1.40 5.00 2.49
C SER A 182 -0.06 4.37 2.11
N ALA A 183 1.04 4.80 2.73
CA ALA A 183 2.37 4.21 2.54
C ALA A 183 2.37 2.71 2.92
N TYR A 184 1.75 2.35 4.04
CA TYR A 184 1.63 0.96 4.48
C TYR A 184 0.86 0.11 3.46
N ASN A 185 -0.30 0.59 2.98
CA ASN A 185 -1.08 -0.13 1.97
C ASN A 185 -0.28 -0.33 0.67
N LYS A 186 0.44 0.71 0.22
CA LYS A 186 1.34 0.60 -0.93
C LYS A 186 2.47 -0.41 -0.70
N ALA A 187 2.99 -0.49 0.53
CA ALA A 187 4.00 -1.49 0.88
C ALA A 187 3.41 -2.92 0.84
N ILE A 188 2.15 -3.11 1.22
CA ILE A 188 1.44 -4.40 1.09
C ILE A 188 1.26 -4.75 -0.40
N GLU A 189 0.80 -3.81 -1.22
CA GLU A 189 0.62 -3.99 -2.67
C GLU A 189 1.95 -4.35 -3.35
N ALA A 190 3.04 -3.67 -2.97
CA ALA A 190 4.39 -3.93 -3.45
C ALA A 190 5.05 -5.17 -2.82
N LYS A 191 4.33 -5.95 -1.99
CA LYS A 191 4.83 -7.11 -1.24
C LYS A 191 6.05 -6.81 -0.34
N ALA A 192 6.25 -5.55 0.04
CA ALA A 192 7.29 -5.13 0.98
C ALA A 192 6.91 -5.34 2.45
N THR A 193 5.64 -5.62 2.73
CA THR A 193 5.16 -6.04 4.05
C THR A 193 3.92 -6.93 3.93
N SER A 194 3.56 -7.61 5.03
CA SER A 194 2.41 -8.51 5.08
C SER A 194 1.15 -7.79 5.54
N ALA A 195 0.01 -8.08 4.89
CA ALA A 195 -1.30 -7.61 5.34
C ALA A 195 -1.70 -8.12 6.73
N LYS A 196 -1.04 -9.18 7.23
CA LYS A 196 -1.27 -9.71 8.59
C LYS A 196 -0.84 -8.73 9.67
N SER A 197 0.20 -7.94 9.42
CA SER A 197 0.77 -6.99 10.38
C SER A 197 0.10 -5.61 10.35
N TYR A 198 -0.94 -5.43 9.53
CA TYR A 198 -1.54 -4.12 9.26
C TYR A 198 -2.30 -3.54 10.48
N PRO A 199 -1.78 -2.48 11.12
CA PRO A 199 -2.28 -1.99 12.41
C PRO A 199 -3.55 -1.13 12.29
N PHE A 200 -3.81 -0.57 11.10
CA PHE A 200 -4.92 0.36 10.87
C PHE A 200 -6.30 -0.31 10.77
N LYS A 201 -6.39 -1.64 10.94
CA LYS A 201 -7.66 -2.33 11.22
C LYS A 201 -8.15 -2.00 12.63
N ALA A 202 -7.25 -1.95 13.60
CA ALA A 202 -7.56 -1.65 14.99
C ALA A 202 -7.37 -0.16 15.33
N PHE A 203 -6.42 0.51 14.68
CA PHE A 203 -6.17 1.94 14.87
C PHE A 203 -7.05 2.79 13.96
N ASN A 204 -8.18 3.27 14.49
CA ASN A 204 -9.13 4.10 13.74
C ASN A 204 -8.66 5.56 13.64
N ILE A 205 -8.27 5.98 12.43
CA ILE A 205 -7.80 7.34 12.14
C ILE A 205 -8.93 8.38 12.01
N ASN A 206 -10.18 7.97 11.87
CA ASN A 206 -11.30 8.89 11.68
C ASN A 206 -11.56 9.77 12.91
N ARG A 207 -11.03 9.38 14.07
CA ARG A 207 -11.10 10.20 15.31
C ARG A 207 -10.39 11.55 15.21
N PHE A 208 -9.47 11.71 14.24
CA PHE A 208 -8.78 12.97 13.98
C PHE A 208 -9.55 13.88 13.01
N ASN A 209 -10.68 13.42 12.46
CA ASN A 209 -11.47 14.23 11.54
C ASN A 209 -12.11 15.39 12.29
N THR A 210 -11.80 16.60 11.85
CA THR A 210 -12.39 17.82 12.39
C THR A 210 -13.41 18.37 11.41
N LYS A 211 -14.51 18.92 11.94
CA LYS A 211 -15.48 19.64 11.12
C LYS A 211 -14.85 20.95 10.67
N THR A 212 -14.77 21.16 9.36
CA THR A 212 -14.37 22.45 8.79
C THR A 212 -15.40 23.50 9.20
N ARG A 213 -14.96 24.59 9.83
CA ARG A 213 -15.84 25.72 10.15
C ARG A 213 -16.46 26.25 8.84
N LYS A 214 -17.77 26.53 8.83
CA LYS A 214 -18.44 27.20 7.70
C LYS A 214 -17.77 28.56 7.48
N ARG A 215 -17.22 28.76 6.28
CA ARG A 215 -16.55 30.00 5.82
C ARG A 215 -17.15 30.53 4.52
N SER A 216 -18.35 30.07 4.18
CA SER A 216 -19.08 30.54 3.00
C SER A 216 -19.50 31.99 3.23
N LEU A 217 -19.20 32.85 2.26
CA LEU A 217 -19.70 34.22 2.21
C LEU A 217 -21.12 34.25 1.66
N SER A 218 -21.95 35.19 2.14
CA SER A 218 -23.26 35.48 1.55
C SER A 218 -23.11 36.18 0.20
N LYS A 219 -24.17 36.21 -0.62
CA LYS A 219 -24.15 36.93 -1.91
C LYS A 219 -23.83 38.42 -1.69
N GLU A 220 -24.36 39.01 -0.63
CA GLU A 220 -24.16 40.41 -0.26
C GLU A 220 -22.70 40.68 0.16
N GLU A 221 -22.06 39.74 0.86
CA GLU A 221 -20.63 39.82 1.20
C GLU A 221 -19.74 39.68 -0.04
N ILE A 222 -20.09 38.78 -0.96
CA ILE A 222 -19.38 38.61 -2.23
C ILE A 222 -19.49 39.87 -3.09
N MET A 223 -20.70 40.42 -3.21
CA MET A 223 -20.92 41.65 -3.99
C MET A 223 -20.14 42.82 -3.40
N ARG A 224 -20.08 42.95 -2.07
CA ARG A 224 -19.24 43.96 -1.41
C ARG A 224 -17.78 43.85 -1.84
N ILE A 225 -17.20 42.66 -1.92
CA ILE A 225 -15.82 42.46 -2.38
C ILE A 225 -15.68 42.83 -3.87
N ILE A 226 -16.61 42.39 -4.72
CA ILE A 226 -16.56 42.63 -6.17
C ILE A 226 -16.68 44.12 -6.50
N THR A 227 -17.52 44.86 -5.77
CA THR A 227 -17.77 46.29 -6.00
C THR A 227 -16.93 47.21 -5.12
N THR A 228 -16.00 46.67 -4.32
CA THR A 228 -15.13 47.50 -3.47
C THR A 228 -14.36 48.48 -4.34
N GLU A 229 -14.52 49.77 -4.04
CA GLU A 229 -13.81 50.85 -4.71
C GLU A 229 -12.31 50.74 -4.45
N THR A 230 -11.54 50.92 -5.52
CA THR A 230 -10.07 50.83 -5.51
C THR A 230 -9.46 52.21 -5.73
N VAL A 231 -9.92 53.22 -4.99
CA VAL A 231 -9.34 54.57 -5.06
C VAL A 231 -7.88 54.50 -4.60
N ASN A 232 -6.95 54.92 -5.46
CA ASN A 232 -5.49 54.82 -5.24
C ASN A 232 -4.98 53.40 -4.92
N ALA A 233 -5.66 52.34 -5.36
CA ALA A 233 -5.22 50.98 -5.08
C ALA A 233 -3.99 50.60 -5.91
N THR A 234 -3.06 49.91 -5.27
CA THR A 234 -1.92 49.29 -5.95
C THR A 234 -2.39 48.25 -6.97
N TYR A 235 -1.57 48.02 -8.00
CA TYR A 235 -1.81 46.97 -9.00
C TYR A 235 -2.14 45.60 -8.35
N ILE A 236 -1.39 45.19 -7.32
CA ILE A 236 -1.61 43.91 -6.61
C ILE A 236 -3.00 43.83 -5.96
N ARG A 237 -3.50 44.95 -5.40
CA ARG A 237 -4.85 44.99 -4.83
C ARG A 237 -5.94 44.83 -5.89
N GLN A 238 -5.78 45.51 -7.02
CA GLN A 238 -6.72 45.40 -8.15
C GLN A 238 -6.72 43.96 -8.70
N LEU A 239 -5.54 43.42 -8.98
CA LEU A 239 -5.37 42.04 -9.46
C LEU A 239 -5.97 41.01 -8.50
N THR A 240 -5.80 41.18 -7.18
CA THR A 240 -6.38 40.27 -6.18
C THR A 240 -7.90 40.26 -6.25
N ARG A 241 -8.54 41.45 -6.36
CA ARG A 241 -9.99 41.58 -6.53
C ARG A 241 -10.44 40.93 -7.84
N ASP A 242 -9.73 41.18 -8.92
CA ASP A 242 -10.11 40.70 -10.25
C ASP A 242 -9.98 39.17 -10.35
N ILE A 243 -8.94 38.57 -9.75
CA ILE A 243 -8.80 37.12 -9.63
C ILE A 243 -9.92 36.53 -8.76
N PHE A 244 -10.27 37.16 -7.64
CA PHE A 244 -11.39 36.72 -6.80
C PHE A 244 -12.71 36.76 -7.58
N LYS A 245 -12.97 37.86 -8.29
CA LYS A 245 -14.17 38.05 -9.12
C LYS A 245 -14.22 36.99 -10.23
N PHE A 246 -13.10 36.78 -10.94
CA PHE A 246 -13.00 35.77 -11.99
C PHE A 246 -13.28 34.36 -11.44
N SER A 247 -12.65 33.99 -10.32
CA SER A 247 -12.89 32.72 -9.65
C SER A 247 -14.37 32.52 -9.34
N TYR A 248 -15.02 33.51 -8.74
CA TYR A 248 -16.45 33.46 -8.39
C TYR A 248 -17.34 33.31 -9.63
N LEU A 249 -17.12 34.12 -10.67
CA LEU A 249 -17.93 34.09 -11.91
C LEU A 249 -17.73 32.79 -12.71
N CYS A 250 -16.53 32.20 -12.63
CA CYS A 250 -16.22 30.90 -13.23
C CYS A 250 -16.51 29.73 -12.27
N ALA A 251 -17.62 29.80 -11.54
CA ALA A 251 -18.13 28.74 -10.66
C ALA A 251 -17.15 28.25 -9.58
N GLY A 252 -16.25 29.13 -9.12
CA GLY A 252 -15.28 28.82 -8.06
C GLY A 252 -14.03 28.09 -8.56
N ILE A 253 -13.60 28.31 -9.80
CA ILE A 253 -12.36 27.75 -10.34
C ILE A 253 -11.18 28.00 -9.38
N PRO A 254 -10.36 26.97 -9.05
CA PRO A 254 -9.21 27.10 -8.17
C PRO A 254 -8.16 28.09 -8.67
N PHE A 255 -7.50 28.79 -7.74
CA PHE A 255 -6.43 29.74 -8.06
C PHE A 255 -5.30 29.13 -8.90
N VAL A 256 -4.93 27.87 -8.63
CA VAL A 256 -3.88 27.19 -9.40
C VAL A 256 -4.27 27.00 -10.87
N ASP A 257 -5.55 26.78 -11.15
CA ASP A 257 -6.03 26.62 -12.52
C ASP A 257 -6.09 27.98 -13.20
N ILE A 258 -6.57 29.02 -12.50
CA ILE A 258 -6.52 30.42 -13.00
C ILE A 258 -5.09 30.80 -13.40
N ALA A 259 -4.11 30.45 -12.56
CA ALA A 259 -2.70 30.77 -12.82
C ALA A 259 -2.10 30.03 -14.03
N ASN A 260 -2.75 28.96 -14.52
CA ASN A 260 -2.32 28.20 -15.68
C ASN A 260 -3.19 28.46 -16.93
N LEU A 261 -4.19 29.35 -16.86
CA LEU A 261 -4.99 29.71 -18.03
C LEU A 261 -4.14 30.46 -19.06
N THR A 262 -4.32 30.08 -20.32
CA THR A 262 -3.76 30.78 -21.49
C THR A 262 -4.89 31.29 -22.38
N MET A 263 -4.56 32.11 -23.38
CA MET A 263 -5.55 32.60 -24.34
C MET A 263 -6.20 31.48 -25.16
N GLU A 264 -5.52 30.33 -25.31
CA GLU A 264 -6.07 29.14 -25.98
C GLU A 264 -7.26 28.53 -25.23
N ASN A 265 -7.39 28.83 -23.92
CA ASN A 265 -8.52 28.36 -23.12
C ASN A 265 -9.77 29.25 -23.27
N ILE A 266 -9.68 30.38 -23.98
CA ILE A 266 -10.77 31.35 -24.12
C ILE A 266 -11.37 31.26 -25.53
N ASN A 267 -12.52 30.61 -25.64
CA ASN A 267 -13.29 30.57 -26.89
C ASN A 267 -14.35 31.67 -26.89
N ARG A 268 -14.29 32.56 -27.86
CA ARG A 268 -15.41 33.46 -28.15
C ARG A 268 -16.43 32.67 -28.95
N GLN A 269 -17.62 32.47 -28.38
CA GLN A 269 -18.76 32.08 -29.20
C GLN A 269 -19.19 33.32 -29.99
N ASN A 270 -19.00 33.25 -31.30
CA ASN A 270 -19.60 34.20 -32.24
C ASN A 270 -21.10 33.92 -32.37
#